data_AF-A0AA50HWY3-F1
#
_entry.id   AF-A0AA50HWY3-F1
#
_cell.length_a   1.000
_cell.length_b   1.000
_cell.length_c   1.000
_cell.angle_alpha   90.00
_cell.angle_beta   90.00
_cell.angle_gamma   90.00
#
_symmetry.space_group_name_H-M   'P 1'
#
loop_
_entity.id
_entity.type
_entity.pdbx_description
1 polymer ?
#
loop_
_entity_poly.entity_id
_entity_poly.type
_entity_poly.pdbx_seq_one_letter_code
_entity_poly.pdbx_strand_id
1 'polypeptide(L)'
;MRFYPEVQPSRITVIHNGVDKGFHPAESREISGIKTKFAINASYLLLVGTHLGANQYKNGTILFEALKHWQSPEKLTIVCVGGNVDLQREMPSLPNNVDICLIRPTDEELKALYSGAIALVYPSLYEGFGLPILEAMACGCPVITCHNSSLPEVGKDAVIYIDGQNKIEMIEALEKVQNQAIRNELITKGKERAKKFPWSTTAGKISNLCLEVITDTKNKTEKGNFISLWQDFRQCQVQEHQYLSMAETIQAKNIAVNDLVCHLENEIENNNYVIAHLQTENQQLQDSIDKLNWQIKELLNTKKTLKRLCKKVLKKLFGLKLDTDKRYGDH
;
A
#
# COMPACT_ATOMS: atom_id res chain seq x y z
N MET A 1 11.24 -24.96 -18.43
CA MET A 1 12.26 -23.97 -18.03
C MET A 1 12.00 -22.63 -18.71
N ARG A 2 11.09 -21.83 -18.16
CA ARG A 2 10.68 -20.55 -18.77
C ARG A 2 11.74 -19.45 -18.59
N PHE A 3 12.46 -19.47 -17.48
CA PHE A 3 13.40 -18.40 -17.10
C PHE A 3 14.86 -18.71 -17.45
N TYR A 4 15.24 -19.98 -17.50
CA TYR A 4 16.59 -20.44 -17.83
C TYR A 4 16.53 -21.63 -18.81
N PRO A 5 16.05 -21.42 -20.05
CA PRO A 5 15.87 -22.49 -21.04
C PRO A 5 17.18 -23.21 -21.43
N GLU A 6 18.33 -22.56 -21.21
CA GLU A 6 19.67 -23.07 -21.50
C GLU A 6 20.16 -24.13 -20.51
N VAL A 7 19.58 -24.19 -19.30
CA VAL A 7 19.90 -25.25 -18.35
C VAL A 7 19.31 -26.56 -18.87
N GLN A 8 20.05 -27.66 -18.79
CA GLN A 8 19.53 -28.96 -19.21
C GLN A 8 18.58 -29.53 -18.15
N PRO A 9 17.41 -30.10 -18.50
CA PRO A 9 16.46 -30.60 -17.50
C PRO A 9 17.05 -31.68 -16.59
N SER A 10 17.96 -32.49 -17.13
CA SER A 10 18.70 -33.54 -16.42
C SER A 10 19.62 -33.00 -15.32
N ARG A 11 19.92 -31.69 -15.31
CA ARG A 11 20.73 -31.03 -14.28
C ARG A 11 19.88 -30.36 -13.19
N ILE A 12 18.55 -30.50 -13.26
CA ILE A 12 17.62 -29.89 -12.32
C ILE A 12 16.92 -30.98 -11.53
N THR A 13 16.93 -30.85 -10.21
CA THR A 13 16.13 -31.68 -9.32
C THR A 13 15.22 -30.78 -8.50
N VAL A 14 13.92 -31.07 -8.50
CA VAL A 14 12.94 -30.36 -7.67
C VAL A 14 12.78 -31.11 -6.35
N ILE A 15 13.13 -30.45 -5.25
CA ILE A 15 12.93 -30.96 -3.90
C ILE A 15 12.02 -29.98 -3.16
N HIS A 16 10.78 -30.40 -2.91
CA HIS A 16 9.81 -29.62 -2.16
C HIS A 16 10.20 -29.48 -0.69
N ASN A 17 9.85 -28.35 -0.06
CA ASN A 17 10.01 -28.18 1.39
C ASN A 17 9.02 -29.06 2.16
N GLY A 18 9.28 -29.23 3.45
CA GLY A 18 8.38 -29.90 4.37
C GLY A 18 7.52 -28.94 5.19
N VAL A 19 6.53 -29.49 5.88
CA VAL A 19 5.78 -28.82 6.95
C VAL A 19 6.29 -29.29 8.32
N ASP A 20 6.40 -28.37 9.28
CA ASP A 20 6.83 -28.70 10.64
C ASP A 20 5.76 -29.54 11.37
N LYS A 21 6.21 -30.48 12.22
CA LYS A 21 5.31 -31.38 12.95
C LYS A 21 4.47 -30.65 14.02
N GLY A 22 4.90 -29.47 14.45
CA GLY A 22 4.14 -28.60 15.34
C GLY A 22 2.86 -28.07 14.71
N PHE A 23 2.75 -28.04 13.38
CA PHE A 23 1.51 -27.71 12.69
C PHE A 23 0.64 -28.96 12.55
N HIS A 24 -0.34 -29.06 13.45
CA HIS A 24 -1.38 -30.07 13.45
C HIS A 24 -2.67 -29.46 13.99
N PRO A 25 -3.83 -30.12 13.87
CA PRO A 25 -5.08 -29.58 14.39
C PRO A 25 -4.99 -29.32 15.89
N ALA A 26 -5.34 -28.10 16.28
CA ALA A 26 -5.37 -27.68 17.68
C ALA A 26 -6.65 -28.15 18.38
N GLU A 27 -6.57 -28.31 19.70
CA GLU A 27 -7.71 -28.59 20.56
C GLU A 27 -8.65 -27.38 20.67
N SER A 28 -9.93 -27.61 20.93
CA SER A 28 -10.92 -26.54 21.09
C SER A 28 -10.56 -25.55 22.20
N ARG A 29 -9.85 -25.99 23.26
CA ARG A 29 -9.35 -25.09 24.32
C ARG A 29 -8.25 -24.15 23.84
N GLU A 30 -7.37 -24.62 22.95
CA GLU A 30 -6.28 -23.80 22.38
C GLU A 30 -6.86 -22.74 21.45
N ILE A 31 -7.82 -23.13 20.60
CA ILE A 31 -8.55 -22.22 19.71
C ILE A 31 -9.33 -21.17 20.52
N SER A 32 -10.02 -21.59 21.59
CA SER A 32 -10.77 -20.66 22.44
C SER A 32 -9.83 -19.72 23.19
N GLY A 33 -8.73 -20.26 23.72
CA GLY A 33 -7.70 -19.49 24.43
C GLY A 33 -7.07 -18.42 23.54
N ILE A 34 -6.77 -18.74 22.27
CA ILE A 34 -6.17 -17.76 21.36
C ILE A 34 -7.15 -16.67 20.94
N LYS A 35 -8.43 -17.04 20.73
CA LYS A 35 -9.51 -16.07 20.49
C LYS A 35 -9.66 -15.10 21.67
N THR A 36 -9.67 -15.61 22.90
CA THR A 36 -9.72 -14.77 24.10
C THR A 36 -8.48 -13.89 24.23
N LYS A 37 -7.27 -14.45 24.05
CA LYS A 37 -6.00 -13.74 24.18
C LYS A 37 -5.90 -12.53 23.24
N PHE A 38 -6.36 -12.67 22.00
CA PHE A 38 -6.29 -11.61 20.99
C PHE A 38 -7.63 -10.88 20.75
N ALA A 39 -8.62 -11.09 21.63
CA ALA A 39 -9.95 -10.48 21.53
C ALA A 39 -10.65 -10.70 20.17
N ILE A 40 -10.49 -11.90 19.59
CA ILE A 40 -11.16 -12.29 18.34
C ILE A 40 -12.59 -12.74 18.69
N ASN A 41 -13.54 -11.82 18.55
CA ASN A 41 -14.92 -11.97 19.02
C ASN A 41 -15.89 -12.54 17.97
N ALA A 42 -15.39 -12.93 16.80
CA ALA A 42 -16.21 -13.42 15.68
C ALA A 42 -15.53 -14.59 14.97
N SER A 43 -16.21 -15.16 13.99
CA SER A 43 -15.56 -16.00 12.98
C SER A 43 -14.54 -15.16 12.22
N TYR A 44 -13.45 -15.77 11.75
CA TYR A 44 -12.37 -15.01 11.14
C TYR A 44 -11.73 -15.69 9.93
N LEU A 45 -11.26 -14.85 9.02
CA LEU A 45 -10.30 -15.22 7.97
C LEU A 45 -8.90 -14.89 8.46
N LEU A 46 -7.92 -15.68 8.02
CA LEU A 46 -6.52 -15.50 8.38
C LEU A 46 -5.73 -15.00 7.16
N LEU A 47 -4.89 -13.98 7.36
CA LEU A 47 -3.82 -13.56 6.45
C LEU A 47 -2.48 -13.80 7.13
N VAL A 48 -1.54 -14.48 6.46
CA VAL A 48 -0.21 -14.78 7.02
C VAL A 48 0.92 -14.16 6.20
N GLY A 49 1.78 -13.44 6.91
CA GLY A 49 2.85 -12.61 6.38
C GLY A 49 2.38 -11.22 5.92
N THR A 50 3.33 -10.39 5.52
CA THR A 50 3.07 -8.99 5.13
C THR A 50 1.99 -8.91 4.05
N HIS A 51 0.87 -8.24 4.33
CA HIS A 51 -0.29 -8.26 3.42
C HIS A 51 0.03 -7.83 1.98
N LEU A 52 1.01 -6.95 1.76
CA LEU A 52 1.50 -6.61 0.41
C LEU A 52 2.73 -7.43 0.00
N GLY A 53 3.69 -7.67 0.90
CA GLY A 53 5.02 -8.13 0.51
C GLY A 53 5.82 -7.06 -0.25
N ALA A 54 7.08 -7.38 -0.59
CA ALA A 54 7.87 -6.52 -1.47
C ALA A 54 7.22 -6.47 -2.86
N ASN A 55 7.19 -5.32 -3.53
CA ASN A 55 6.56 -5.18 -4.85
C ASN A 55 5.10 -5.70 -4.91
N GLN A 56 4.38 -5.74 -3.78
CA GLN A 56 2.99 -6.16 -3.68
C GLN A 56 2.71 -7.63 -4.06
N TYR A 57 3.71 -8.51 -4.03
CA TYR A 57 3.54 -9.90 -4.49
C TYR A 57 2.58 -10.74 -3.64
N LYS A 58 2.35 -10.42 -2.36
CA LYS A 58 1.41 -11.18 -1.50
C LYS A 58 -0.04 -10.80 -1.73
N ASN A 59 -0.28 -9.62 -2.30
CA ASN A 59 -1.55 -9.22 -2.89
C ASN A 59 -2.78 -9.36 -1.95
N GLY A 60 -2.58 -9.19 -0.64
CA GLY A 60 -3.66 -9.23 0.35
C GLY A 60 -4.73 -8.16 0.14
N THR A 61 -4.43 -7.09 -0.60
CA THR A 61 -5.36 -6.01 -0.96
C THR A 61 -6.61 -6.52 -1.67
N ILE A 62 -6.50 -7.57 -2.49
CA ILE A 62 -7.66 -8.12 -3.21
C ILE A 62 -8.76 -8.61 -2.26
N LEU A 63 -8.39 -9.12 -1.08
CA LEU A 63 -9.36 -9.50 -0.06
C LEU A 63 -10.13 -8.27 0.43
N PHE A 64 -9.42 -7.19 0.77
CA PHE A 64 -10.07 -5.97 1.26
C PHE A 64 -10.96 -5.34 0.17
N GLU A 65 -10.50 -5.28 -1.08
CA GLU A 65 -11.31 -4.81 -2.22
C GLU A 65 -12.57 -5.67 -2.46
N ALA A 66 -12.46 -6.99 -2.31
CA ALA A 66 -13.60 -7.90 -2.40
C ALA A 66 -14.60 -7.66 -1.25
N LEU A 67 -14.10 -7.49 -0.02
CA LEU A 67 -14.92 -7.28 1.17
C LEU A 67 -15.77 -6.00 1.11
N LYS A 68 -15.35 -4.96 0.38
CA LYS A 68 -16.17 -3.75 0.13
C LYS A 68 -17.51 -4.05 -0.53
N HIS A 69 -17.57 -5.15 -1.28
CA HIS A 69 -18.75 -5.56 -2.03
C HIS A 69 -19.39 -6.83 -1.47
N TRP A 70 -18.81 -7.44 -0.44
CA TRP A 70 -19.32 -8.67 0.15
C TRP A 70 -20.46 -8.36 1.12
N GLN A 71 -21.64 -8.91 0.84
CA GLN A 71 -22.83 -8.72 1.65
C GLN A 71 -23.05 -9.94 2.54
N SER A 72 -22.59 -9.86 3.79
CA SER A 72 -22.89 -10.86 4.81
C SER A 72 -23.46 -10.17 6.06
N PRO A 73 -24.53 -10.71 6.67
CA PRO A 73 -25.05 -10.18 7.93
C PRO A 73 -24.19 -10.62 9.14
N GLU A 74 -23.32 -11.62 8.98
CA GLU A 74 -22.51 -12.14 10.08
C GLU A 74 -21.29 -11.26 10.33
N LYS A 75 -20.92 -11.12 11.61
CA LYS A 75 -19.70 -10.43 11.99
C LYS A 75 -18.48 -11.25 11.56
N LEU A 76 -17.50 -10.61 10.93
CA LEU A 76 -16.25 -11.23 10.49
C LEU A 76 -15.05 -10.46 11.05
N THR A 77 -14.00 -11.18 11.41
CA THR A 77 -12.69 -10.58 11.70
C THR A 77 -11.66 -11.02 10.66
N ILE A 78 -10.84 -10.09 10.17
CA ILE A 78 -9.65 -10.39 9.37
C ILE A 78 -8.45 -10.39 10.31
N VAL A 79 -7.93 -11.57 10.61
CA VAL A 79 -6.76 -11.72 11.48
C VAL A 79 -5.51 -11.69 10.61
N CYS A 80 -4.70 -10.66 10.78
CA CYS A 80 -3.48 -10.41 10.02
C CYS A 80 -2.27 -10.76 10.88
N VAL A 81 -1.56 -11.82 10.51
CA VAL A 81 -0.36 -12.32 11.17
C VAL A 81 0.87 -11.90 10.38
N GLY A 82 1.78 -11.16 11.01
CA GLY A 82 3.07 -10.80 10.41
C GLY A 82 2.98 -9.67 9.38
N GLY A 83 3.71 -8.58 9.63
CA GLY A 83 3.69 -7.37 8.80
C GLY A 83 2.71 -6.30 9.27
N ASN A 84 2.79 -5.14 8.64
CA ASN A 84 1.90 -4.02 8.91
C ASN A 84 0.79 -4.03 7.86
N VAL A 85 -0.47 -3.95 8.28
CA VAL A 85 -1.58 -3.54 7.42
C VAL A 85 -1.73 -2.04 7.57
N ASP A 86 -1.88 -1.33 6.45
CA ASP A 86 -2.24 0.07 6.49
C ASP A 86 -3.72 0.20 6.87
N LEU A 87 -3.99 0.19 8.17
CA LEU A 87 -5.34 0.28 8.71
C LEU A 87 -6.03 1.59 8.30
N GLN A 88 -5.28 2.69 8.12
CA GLN A 88 -5.85 3.97 7.72
C GLN A 88 -6.39 3.90 6.29
N ARG A 89 -5.71 3.15 5.43
CA ARG A 89 -6.15 2.89 4.05
C ARG A 89 -7.31 1.91 3.98
N GLU A 90 -7.22 0.78 4.67
CA GLU A 90 -8.15 -0.34 4.46
C GLU A 90 -9.46 -0.19 5.27
N MET A 91 -9.40 0.20 6.54
CA MET A 91 -10.58 0.21 7.43
C MET A 91 -11.73 1.11 6.97
N PRO A 92 -11.53 2.36 6.47
CA PRO A 92 -12.65 3.27 6.15
C PRO A 92 -13.58 2.77 5.05
N SER A 93 -13.14 1.79 4.27
CA SER A 93 -13.85 1.26 3.11
C SER A 93 -14.54 -0.08 3.37
N LEU A 94 -14.34 -0.67 4.55
CA LEU A 94 -14.92 -1.97 4.90
C LEU A 94 -16.35 -1.84 5.45
N PRO A 95 -17.19 -2.88 5.27
CA PRO A 95 -18.49 -2.96 5.93
C PRO A 95 -18.37 -2.90 7.46
N ASN A 96 -19.37 -2.31 8.13
CA ASN A 96 -19.39 -2.13 9.59
C ASN A 96 -19.32 -3.45 10.41
N ASN A 97 -19.58 -4.59 9.78
CA ASN A 97 -19.51 -5.91 10.40
C ASN A 97 -18.16 -6.62 10.19
N VAL A 98 -17.18 -5.96 9.59
CA VAL A 98 -15.83 -6.49 9.36
C VAL A 98 -14.81 -5.75 10.22
N ASP A 99 -14.18 -6.47 11.14
CA ASP A 99 -13.08 -5.97 11.97
C ASP A 99 -11.72 -6.44 11.42
N ILE A 100 -10.64 -5.69 11.67
CA ILE A 100 -9.25 -6.12 11.40
C ILE A 100 -8.52 -6.30 12.72
N CYS A 101 -7.82 -7.42 12.89
CA CYS A 101 -7.01 -7.73 14.07
C CYS A 101 -5.56 -8.00 13.64
N LEU A 102 -4.62 -7.14 14.07
CA LEU A 102 -3.19 -7.29 13.80
C LEU A 102 -2.51 -7.99 14.97
N ILE A 103 -1.87 -9.13 14.70
CA ILE A 103 -1.23 -9.93 15.76
C ILE A 103 0.15 -10.45 15.35
N ARG A 104 0.96 -10.75 16.37
CA ARG A 104 2.29 -11.36 16.25
C ARG A 104 2.34 -12.61 17.13
N PRO A 105 1.79 -13.74 16.66
CA PRO A 105 1.72 -14.97 17.41
C PRO A 105 3.08 -15.68 17.43
N THR A 106 3.27 -16.56 18.42
CA THR A 106 4.27 -17.64 18.34
C THR A 106 3.81 -18.73 17.35
N ASP A 107 4.68 -19.68 16.99
CA ASP A 107 4.30 -20.78 16.10
C ASP A 107 3.18 -21.65 16.69
N GLU A 108 3.19 -21.88 18.01
CA GLU A 108 2.14 -22.63 18.71
C GLU A 108 0.79 -21.89 18.70
N GLU A 109 0.83 -20.56 18.81
CA GLU A 109 -0.36 -19.71 18.68
C GLU A 109 -0.86 -19.66 17.25
N LEU A 110 0.06 -19.62 16.26
CA LEU A 110 -0.26 -19.66 14.85
C LEU A 110 -0.95 -20.98 14.46
N LYS A 111 -0.52 -22.12 15.02
CA LYS A 111 -1.22 -23.40 14.89
C LYS A 111 -2.69 -23.31 15.35
N ALA A 112 -2.94 -22.67 16.49
CA ALA A 112 -4.30 -22.48 17.00
C ALA A 112 -5.13 -21.52 16.12
N LEU A 113 -4.49 -20.48 15.57
CA LEU A 113 -5.10 -19.55 14.63
C LEU A 113 -5.48 -20.21 13.30
N TYR A 114 -4.60 -21.03 12.72
CA TYR A 114 -4.96 -21.82 11.53
C TYR A 114 -6.16 -22.72 11.83
N SER A 115 -6.10 -23.48 12.92
CA SER A 115 -7.14 -24.45 13.28
C SER A 115 -8.51 -23.81 13.56
N GLY A 116 -8.54 -22.55 13.98
CA GLY A 116 -9.76 -21.81 14.32
C GLY A 116 -10.33 -20.92 13.22
N ALA A 117 -9.60 -20.71 12.12
CA ALA A 117 -10.01 -19.83 11.02
C ALA A 117 -11.06 -20.51 10.13
N ILE A 118 -11.95 -19.71 9.52
CA ILE A 118 -12.84 -20.19 8.43
C ILE A 118 -11.99 -20.67 7.25
N ALA A 119 -10.98 -19.86 6.89
CA ALA A 119 -10.00 -20.15 5.87
C ALA A 119 -8.76 -19.25 6.04
N LEU A 120 -7.62 -19.76 5.59
CA LEU A 120 -6.48 -18.94 5.21
C LEU A 120 -6.77 -18.33 3.83
N VAL A 121 -6.62 -17.00 3.71
CA VAL A 121 -6.62 -16.30 2.43
C VAL A 121 -5.16 -16.01 2.07
N TYR A 122 -4.66 -16.64 1.00
CA TYR A 122 -3.26 -16.53 0.57
C TYR A 122 -3.17 -16.21 -0.93
N PRO A 123 -3.56 -14.99 -1.35
CA PRO A 123 -3.73 -14.62 -2.76
C PRO A 123 -2.44 -14.16 -3.44
N SER A 124 -1.29 -14.71 -3.03
CA SER A 124 0.03 -14.32 -3.54
C SER A 124 0.12 -14.48 -5.07
N LEU A 125 0.69 -13.47 -5.74
CA LEU A 125 0.97 -13.45 -7.18
C LEU A 125 2.27 -14.19 -7.55
N TYR A 126 3.14 -14.41 -6.56
CA TYR A 126 4.38 -15.16 -6.72
C TYR A 126 4.85 -15.73 -5.40
N GLU A 127 5.26 -17.00 -5.39
CA GLU A 127 5.75 -17.68 -4.20
C GLU A 127 6.82 -18.72 -4.55
N GLY A 128 7.82 -18.83 -3.69
CA GLY A 128 8.86 -19.85 -3.84
C GLY A 128 8.32 -21.26 -3.59
N PHE A 129 7.46 -21.43 -2.58
CA PHE A 129 6.82 -22.73 -2.31
C PHE A 129 5.39 -22.62 -1.77
N GLY A 130 5.14 -21.77 -0.77
CA GLY A 130 3.83 -21.67 -0.12
C GLY A 130 3.72 -22.46 1.19
N LEU A 131 4.70 -22.31 2.09
CA LEU A 131 4.65 -22.93 3.43
C LEU A 131 3.36 -22.62 4.20
N PRO A 132 2.81 -21.38 4.21
CA PRO A 132 1.56 -21.09 4.91
C PRO A 132 0.38 -21.94 4.43
N ILE A 133 0.35 -22.33 3.14
CA ILE A 133 -0.69 -23.22 2.60
C ILE A 133 -0.55 -24.61 3.22
N LEU A 134 0.66 -25.16 3.31
CA LEU A 134 0.89 -26.46 3.94
C LEU A 134 0.60 -26.45 5.44
N GLU A 135 1.03 -25.41 6.14
CA GLU A 135 0.78 -25.22 7.58
C GLU A 135 -0.72 -25.17 7.87
N ALA A 136 -1.46 -24.35 7.11
CA ALA A 136 -2.92 -24.27 7.18
C ALA A 136 -3.57 -25.63 6.93
N MET A 137 -3.20 -26.31 5.85
CA MET A 137 -3.73 -27.64 5.52
C MET A 137 -3.42 -28.67 6.61
N ALA A 138 -2.22 -28.64 7.21
CA ALA A 138 -1.82 -29.53 8.29
C ALA A 138 -2.65 -29.29 9.58
N CYS A 139 -2.96 -28.03 9.88
CA CYS A 139 -3.86 -27.64 10.97
C CYS A 139 -5.34 -27.89 10.69
N GLY A 140 -5.71 -28.27 9.46
CA GLY A 140 -7.11 -28.45 9.08
C GLY A 140 -7.84 -27.14 8.82
N CYS A 141 -7.14 -26.15 8.26
CA CYS A 141 -7.67 -24.87 7.82
C CYS A 141 -7.87 -24.92 6.29
N PRO A 142 -9.08 -24.64 5.77
CA PRO A 142 -9.29 -24.42 4.34
C PRO A 142 -8.41 -23.29 3.81
N VAL A 143 -8.02 -23.35 2.53
CA VAL A 143 -7.17 -22.32 1.92
C VAL A 143 -7.81 -21.78 0.64
N ILE A 144 -7.84 -20.45 0.51
CA ILE A 144 -8.14 -19.73 -0.72
C ILE A 144 -6.81 -19.17 -1.26
N THR A 145 -6.44 -19.48 -2.50
CA THR A 145 -5.13 -19.07 -3.05
C THR A 145 -5.16 -18.89 -4.58
N CYS A 146 -4.05 -18.46 -5.16
CA CYS A 146 -3.93 -18.24 -6.60
C CYS A 146 -3.44 -19.48 -7.36
N HIS A 147 -3.79 -19.60 -8.64
CA HIS A 147 -3.32 -20.68 -9.52
C HIS A 147 -2.02 -20.28 -10.27
N ASN A 148 -0.95 -20.01 -9.54
CA ASN A 148 0.32 -19.53 -10.11
C ASN A 148 1.55 -20.02 -9.32
N SER A 149 2.73 -19.85 -9.91
CA SER A 149 4.01 -20.25 -9.30
C SER A 149 3.97 -21.69 -8.76
N SER A 150 4.47 -21.91 -7.54
CA SER A 150 4.48 -23.18 -6.81
C SER A 150 3.13 -23.52 -6.12
N LEU A 151 2.15 -22.62 -6.12
CA LEU A 151 0.90 -22.81 -5.37
C LEU A 151 0.05 -23.98 -5.90
N PRO A 152 -0.06 -24.21 -7.23
CA PRO A 152 -0.65 -25.43 -7.78
C PRO A 152 0.07 -26.71 -7.37
N GLU A 153 1.40 -26.65 -7.21
CA GLU A 153 2.18 -27.79 -6.75
C GLU A 153 1.89 -28.12 -5.29
N VAL A 154 1.59 -27.14 -4.44
CA VAL A 154 1.25 -27.37 -3.03
C VAL A 154 -0.23 -27.70 -2.85
N GLY A 155 -1.13 -26.84 -3.33
CA GLY A 155 -2.57 -26.90 -3.04
C GLY A 155 -3.32 -28.02 -3.75
N LYS A 156 -3.02 -28.31 -5.03
CA LYS A 156 -3.77 -29.25 -5.87
C LYS A 156 -5.30 -29.09 -5.70
N ASP A 157 -6.02 -30.18 -5.48
CA ASP A 157 -7.47 -30.23 -5.31
C ASP A 157 -7.94 -29.96 -3.87
N ALA A 158 -7.02 -29.56 -2.98
CA ALA A 158 -7.29 -29.33 -1.55
C ALA A 158 -7.54 -27.85 -1.20
N VAL A 159 -7.55 -26.97 -2.19
CA VAL A 159 -7.69 -25.51 -2.01
C VAL A 159 -8.71 -24.94 -2.99
N ILE A 160 -9.22 -23.73 -2.71
CA ILE A 160 -9.99 -22.95 -3.68
C ILE A 160 -9.01 -22.03 -4.41
N TYR A 161 -9.00 -22.14 -5.74
CA TYR A 161 -8.23 -21.23 -6.58
C TYR A 161 -9.05 -20.01 -6.99
N ILE A 162 -8.38 -18.87 -7.03
CA ILE A 162 -8.87 -17.63 -7.63
C ILE A 162 -7.82 -17.05 -8.59
N ASP A 163 -8.23 -16.22 -9.52
CA ASP A 163 -7.35 -15.23 -10.15
C ASP A 163 -7.05 -14.10 -9.15
N GLY A 164 -5.77 -13.85 -8.91
CA GLY A 164 -5.29 -12.80 -8.00
C GLY A 164 -5.62 -11.37 -8.43
N GLN A 165 -6.25 -11.16 -9.59
CA GLN A 165 -6.80 -9.87 -10.03
C GLN A 165 -8.34 -9.85 -10.08
N ASN A 166 -9.01 -10.98 -9.83
CA ASN A 166 -10.45 -11.10 -9.95
C ASN A 166 -11.16 -11.06 -8.58
N LYS A 167 -11.66 -9.87 -8.23
CA LYS A 167 -12.42 -9.69 -6.98
C LYS A 167 -13.72 -10.49 -6.90
N ILE A 168 -14.33 -10.83 -8.05
CA ILE A 168 -15.58 -11.61 -8.08
C ILE A 168 -15.28 -13.05 -7.64
N GLU A 169 -14.21 -13.64 -8.16
CA GLU A 169 -13.76 -14.97 -7.72
C GLU A 169 -13.38 -15.01 -6.25
N MET A 170 -12.77 -13.93 -5.72
CA MET A 170 -12.55 -13.82 -4.27
C MET A 170 -13.87 -13.86 -3.50
N ILE A 171 -14.89 -13.08 -3.89
CA ILE A 171 -16.21 -13.09 -3.23
C ILE A 171 -16.84 -14.49 -3.30
N GLU A 172 -16.84 -15.13 -4.47
CA GLU A 172 -17.36 -16.49 -4.62
C GLU A 172 -16.60 -17.51 -3.76
N ALA A 173 -15.27 -17.35 -3.63
CA ALA A 173 -14.46 -18.19 -2.75
C ALA A 173 -14.83 -17.98 -1.27
N LEU A 174 -15.03 -16.73 -0.84
CA LEU A 174 -15.48 -16.39 0.50
C LEU A 174 -16.86 -16.99 0.81
N GLU A 175 -17.78 -16.98 -0.15
CA GLU A 175 -19.10 -17.60 -0.04
C GLU A 175 -19.00 -19.14 0.03
N LYS A 176 -18.18 -19.75 -0.82
CA LYS A 176 -17.94 -21.21 -0.81
C LYS A 176 -17.41 -21.68 0.54
N VAL A 177 -16.46 -20.96 1.14
CA VAL A 177 -15.93 -21.35 2.46
C VAL A 177 -16.91 -21.10 3.60
N GLN A 178 -18.05 -20.42 3.39
CA GLN A 178 -19.13 -20.39 4.40
C GLN A 178 -19.87 -21.72 4.50
N ASN A 179 -19.89 -22.52 3.43
CA ASN A 179 -20.55 -23.82 3.41
C ASN A 179 -19.73 -24.86 4.19
N GLN A 180 -20.32 -25.39 5.27
CA GLN A 180 -19.65 -26.38 6.13
C GLN A 180 -19.27 -27.66 5.39
N ALA A 181 -20.06 -28.13 4.41
CA ALA A 181 -19.74 -29.33 3.64
C ALA A 181 -18.49 -29.12 2.77
N ILE A 182 -18.40 -27.96 2.11
CA ILE A 182 -17.22 -27.57 1.32
C ILE A 182 -16.00 -27.44 2.22
N ARG A 183 -16.13 -26.79 3.39
CA ARG A 183 -15.02 -26.72 4.36
C ARG A 183 -14.53 -28.11 4.77
N ASN A 184 -15.45 -29.00 5.14
CA ASN A 184 -15.08 -30.35 5.58
C ASN A 184 -14.35 -31.14 4.48
N GLU A 185 -14.78 -31.00 3.22
CA GLU A 185 -14.09 -31.60 2.08
C GLU A 185 -12.66 -31.06 1.94
N LEU A 186 -12.50 -29.73 1.94
CA LEU A 186 -11.19 -29.08 1.83
C LEU A 186 -10.27 -29.45 3.00
N ILE A 187 -10.80 -29.54 4.22
CA ILE A 187 -10.05 -29.94 5.41
C ILE A 187 -9.52 -31.38 5.26
N THR A 188 -10.37 -32.32 4.83
CA THR A 188 -9.95 -33.71 4.61
C THR A 188 -8.87 -33.79 3.54
N LYS A 189 -9.09 -33.15 2.38
CA LYS A 189 -8.10 -33.14 1.29
C LYS A 189 -6.80 -32.46 1.71
N GLY A 190 -6.89 -31.35 2.45
CA GLY A 190 -5.74 -30.58 2.94
C GLY A 190 -4.86 -31.40 3.87
N LYS A 191 -5.46 -32.07 4.87
CA LYS A 191 -4.72 -32.94 5.78
C LYS A 191 -4.01 -34.08 5.04
N GLU A 192 -4.68 -34.74 4.09
CA GLU A 192 -4.06 -35.77 3.26
C GLU A 192 -2.97 -35.21 2.32
N ARG A 193 -3.12 -33.97 1.87
CA ARG A 193 -2.11 -33.28 1.07
C ARG A 193 -0.86 -32.98 1.89
N ALA A 194 -1.02 -32.41 3.08
CA ALA A 194 0.07 -32.00 3.97
C ALA A 194 0.95 -33.19 4.41
N LYS A 195 0.35 -34.37 4.65
CA LYS A 195 1.09 -35.61 4.98
C LYS A 195 2.15 -36.01 3.95
N LYS A 196 2.03 -35.53 2.70
CA LYS A 196 2.98 -35.82 1.61
C LYS A 196 4.25 -34.96 1.65
N PHE A 197 4.33 -34.00 2.58
CA PHE A 197 5.43 -33.06 2.71
C PHE A 197 6.10 -33.10 4.09
N PRO A 198 6.58 -34.25 4.60
CA PRO A 198 7.37 -34.26 5.81
C PRO A 198 8.79 -33.76 5.51
N TRP A 199 9.37 -32.97 6.42
CA TRP A 199 10.76 -32.50 6.32
C TRP A 199 11.78 -33.63 6.16
N SER A 200 11.50 -34.83 6.68
CA SER A 200 12.35 -36.01 6.50
C SER A 200 12.46 -36.44 5.03
N THR A 201 11.40 -36.28 4.22
CA THR A 201 11.46 -36.56 2.78
C THR A 201 12.33 -35.53 2.06
N THR A 202 12.21 -34.24 2.40
CA THR A 202 13.08 -33.18 1.89
C THR A 202 14.54 -33.47 2.23
N ALA A 203 14.84 -33.74 3.50
CA ALA A 203 16.20 -34.03 3.97
C ALA A 203 16.80 -35.26 3.29
N GLY A 204 16.04 -36.34 3.17
CA GLY A 204 16.49 -37.56 2.48
C GLY A 204 16.79 -37.33 1.00
N LYS A 205 15.92 -36.60 0.29
CA LYS A 205 16.15 -36.24 -1.12
C LYS A 205 17.39 -35.35 -1.30
N ILE A 206 17.58 -34.35 -0.43
CA ILE A 206 18.77 -33.49 -0.47
C ILE A 206 20.03 -34.32 -0.22
N SER A 207 20.01 -35.21 0.79
CA SER A 207 21.14 -36.06 1.12
C SER A 207 21.53 -36.97 -0.06
N ASN A 208 20.55 -37.63 -0.69
CA ASN A 208 20.79 -38.47 -1.86
C ASN A 208 21.36 -37.67 -3.04
N LEU A 209 20.77 -36.50 -3.34
CA LEU A 209 21.25 -35.64 -4.41
C LEU A 209 22.71 -35.19 -4.17
N CYS A 210 23.05 -34.81 -2.93
CA CYS A 210 24.43 -34.46 -2.58
C CYS A 210 25.39 -35.64 -2.82
N LEU A 211 25.02 -36.86 -2.44
CA LEU A 211 25.84 -38.06 -2.66
C LEU A 211 26.01 -38.36 -4.16
N GLU A 212 24.94 -38.25 -4.94
CA GLU A 212 24.97 -38.40 -6.40
C GLU A 212 25.92 -37.39 -7.05
N VAL A 213 25.77 -36.10 -6.71
CA VAL A 213 26.62 -35.01 -7.22
C VAL A 213 28.08 -35.20 -6.84
N ILE A 214 28.38 -35.59 -5.59
CA ILE A 214 29.75 -35.88 -5.14
C ILE A 214 30.36 -37.03 -5.95
N THR A 215 29.59 -38.09 -6.20
CA THR A 215 30.04 -39.27 -6.95
C THR A 215 30.29 -38.93 -8.41
N ASP A 216 29.35 -38.24 -9.06
CA ASP A 216 29.48 -37.76 -10.44
C ASP A 216 30.68 -36.81 -10.60
N THR A 217 30.89 -35.91 -9.64
CA THR A 217 32.04 -34.98 -9.66
C THR A 217 33.38 -35.69 -9.52
N LYS A 218 33.48 -36.74 -8.69
CA LYS A 218 34.70 -37.54 -8.57
C LYS A 218 35.07 -38.27 -9.86
N ASN A 219 34.06 -38.67 -10.64
CA ASN A 219 34.24 -39.47 -11.86
C ASN A 219 34.50 -38.63 -13.12
N LYS A 220 34.37 -37.30 -13.05
CA LYS A 220 34.65 -36.39 -14.17
C LYS A 220 36.13 -36.01 -14.23
N THR A 221 36.74 -36.22 -15.40
CA THR A 221 38.14 -35.87 -15.72
C THR A 221 38.36 -34.37 -15.89
N GLU A 222 37.34 -33.63 -16.35
CA GLU A 222 37.37 -32.16 -16.41
C GLU A 222 36.85 -31.56 -15.09
N LYS A 223 37.78 -31.25 -14.19
CA LYS A 223 37.50 -30.29 -13.13
C LYS A 223 37.46 -28.90 -13.77
N GLY A 224 36.30 -28.51 -14.29
CA GLY A 224 36.10 -27.18 -14.84
C GLY A 224 36.54 -26.09 -13.85
N ASN A 225 36.83 -24.88 -14.36
CA ASN A 225 37.34 -23.76 -13.57
C ASN A 225 36.27 -23.13 -12.63
N PHE A 226 35.39 -23.97 -12.04
CA PHE A 226 34.26 -23.56 -11.21
C PHE A 226 34.69 -22.68 -10.05
N ILE A 227 35.85 -22.96 -9.42
CA ILE A 227 36.33 -22.16 -8.30
C ILE A 227 36.64 -20.72 -8.76
N SER A 228 37.33 -20.55 -9.90
CA SER A 228 37.60 -19.22 -10.45
C SER A 228 36.31 -18.53 -10.89
N LEU A 229 35.44 -19.22 -11.64
CA LEU A 229 34.13 -18.68 -12.06
C LEU A 229 33.26 -18.28 -10.87
N TRP A 230 33.30 -19.06 -9.78
CA TRP A 230 32.58 -18.77 -8.55
C TRP A 230 33.18 -17.56 -7.83
N GLN A 231 34.51 -17.43 -7.80
CA GLN A 231 35.18 -16.25 -7.26
C GLN A 231 34.82 -14.99 -8.07
N ASP A 232 34.88 -15.05 -9.39
CA ASP A 232 34.50 -13.96 -10.29
C ASP A 232 33.03 -13.58 -10.06
N PHE A 233 32.12 -14.57 -10.00
CA PHE A 233 30.71 -14.34 -9.71
C PHE A 233 30.50 -13.67 -8.35
N ARG A 234 31.18 -14.13 -7.30
CA ARG A 234 31.10 -13.53 -5.96
C ARG A 234 31.61 -12.10 -5.95
N GLN A 235 32.65 -11.79 -6.73
CA GLN A 235 33.15 -10.43 -6.89
C GLN A 235 32.12 -9.54 -7.58
N CYS A 236 31.47 -10.02 -8.65
CA CYS A 236 30.37 -9.30 -9.30
C CYS A 236 29.19 -9.03 -8.36
N GLN A 237 28.80 -10.00 -7.52
CA GLN A 237 27.71 -9.81 -6.54
C GLN A 237 28.04 -8.74 -5.50
N VAL A 238 29.30 -8.69 -5.04
CA VAL A 238 29.76 -7.64 -4.11
C VAL A 238 29.69 -6.26 -4.78
N GLN A 239 30.12 -6.16 -6.04
CA GLN A 239 30.03 -4.92 -6.82
C GLN A 239 28.59 -4.50 -7.04
N GLU A 240 27.69 -5.42 -7.43
CA GLU A 240 26.27 -5.17 -7.61
C GLU A 240 25.63 -4.60 -6.33
N HIS A 241 25.94 -5.19 -5.16
CA HIS A 241 25.41 -4.69 -3.90
C HIS A 241 25.92 -3.28 -3.56
N GLN A 242 27.18 -2.96 -3.91
CA GLN A 242 27.71 -1.60 -3.79
C GLN A 242 26.95 -0.63 -4.72
N TYR A 243 26.68 -1.02 -5.96
CA TYR A 243 25.89 -0.19 -6.89
C TYR A 243 24.44 0.01 -6.43
N LEU A 244 23.79 -1.04 -5.92
CA LEU A 244 22.41 -0.96 -5.40
C LEU A 244 22.32 -0.03 -4.19
N SER A 245 23.23 -0.15 -3.21
CA SER A 245 23.23 0.75 -2.05
C SER A 245 23.49 2.21 -2.46
N MET A 246 24.33 2.44 -3.48
CA MET A 246 24.55 3.76 -4.05
C MET A 246 23.30 4.29 -4.77
N ALA A 247 22.59 3.44 -5.51
CA ALA A 247 21.33 3.78 -6.18
C ALA A 247 20.21 4.11 -5.18
N GLU A 248 20.06 3.35 -4.10
CA GLU A 248 19.12 3.63 -3.00
C GLU A 248 19.44 4.99 -2.34
N THR A 249 20.72 5.29 -2.13
CA THR A 249 21.16 6.59 -1.60
C THR A 249 20.82 7.74 -2.55
N ILE A 250 21.03 7.57 -3.85
CA ILE A 250 20.67 8.56 -4.87
C ILE A 250 19.15 8.76 -4.91
N GLN A 251 18.37 7.68 -4.85
CA GLN A 251 16.92 7.74 -4.85
C GLN A 251 16.38 8.46 -3.62
N ALA A 252 16.92 8.17 -2.43
CA ALA A 252 16.56 8.88 -1.20
C ALA A 252 16.86 10.39 -1.28
N LYS A 253 18.02 10.76 -1.86
CA LYS A 253 18.36 12.18 -2.11
C LYS A 253 17.41 12.83 -3.12
N ASN A 254 17.04 12.14 -4.19
CA ASN A 254 16.08 12.65 -5.17
C ASN A 254 14.70 12.88 -4.57
N ILE A 255 14.22 11.97 -3.69
CA ILE A 255 12.97 12.16 -2.96
C ILE A 255 13.05 13.43 -2.10
N ALA A 256 14.12 13.60 -1.31
CA ALA A 256 14.29 14.78 -0.48
C ALA A 256 14.38 16.09 -1.28
N VAL A 257 15.01 16.06 -2.47
CA VAL A 257 15.03 17.22 -3.39
C VAL A 257 13.63 17.52 -3.91
N ASN A 258 12.87 16.51 -4.32
CA ASN A 258 11.51 16.69 -4.81
C ASN A 258 10.59 17.26 -3.71
N ASP A 259 10.71 16.78 -2.47
CA ASP A 259 9.95 17.32 -1.34
C ASP A 259 10.27 18.80 -1.10
N LEU A 260 11.55 19.19 -1.21
CA LEU A 260 11.97 20.58 -1.11
C LEU A 260 11.43 21.43 -2.26
N VAL A 261 11.43 20.91 -3.49
CA VAL A 261 10.82 21.58 -4.66
C VAL A 261 9.34 21.80 -4.43
N CYS A 262 8.58 20.77 -4.03
CA CYS A 262 7.16 20.89 -3.69
C CYS A 262 6.92 21.94 -2.60
N HIS A 263 7.77 22.00 -1.57
CA HIS A 263 7.66 23.01 -0.52
C HIS A 263 7.86 24.43 -1.07
N LEU A 264 8.89 24.65 -1.89
CA LEU A 264 9.17 25.94 -2.52
C LEU A 264 8.06 26.35 -3.50
N GLU A 265 7.50 25.41 -4.27
CA GLU A 265 6.36 25.67 -5.15
C GLU A 265 5.13 26.16 -4.37
N ASN A 266 4.82 25.53 -3.23
CA ASN A 266 3.76 25.98 -2.34
C ASN A 266 4.03 27.37 -1.73
N GLU A 267 5.28 27.68 -1.35
CA GLU A 267 5.65 29.02 -0.88
C GLU A 267 5.50 30.07 -1.98
N ILE A 268 5.88 29.76 -3.22
CA ILE A 268 5.70 30.65 -4.37
C ILE A 268 4.21 30.89 -4.63
N GLU A 269 3.37 29.86 -4.58
CA GLU A 269 1.93 30.00 -4.75
C GLU A 269 1.30 30.88 -3.67
N ASN A 270 1.69 30.67 -2.40
CA ASN A 270 1.26 31.52 -1.29
C ASN A 270 1.70 32.98 -1.47
N ASN A 271 2.94 33.22 -1.88
CA ASN A 271 3.45 34.57 -2.14
C ASN A 271 2.71 35.25 -3.30
N ASN A 272 2.39 34.51 -4.37
CA ASN A 272 1.61 35.02 -5.49
C ASN A 272 0.18 35.40 -5.06
N TYR A 273 -0.44 34.60 -4.19
CA TYR A 273 -1.74 34.94 -3.59
C TYR A 273 -1.67 36.25 -2.79
N VAL A 274 -0.64 36.41 -1.94
CA VAL A 274 -0.43 37.66 -1.17
C VAL A 274 -0.22 38.86 -2.09
N ILE A 275 0.57 38.71 -3.16
CA ILE A 275 0.79 39.78 -4.15
C ILE A 275 -0.53 40.19 -4.83
N ALA A 276 -1.35 39.23 -5.25
CA ALA A 276 -2.64 39.50 -5.88
C ALA A 276 -3.61 40.23 -4.93
N HIS A 277 -3.61 39.86 -3.65
CA HIS A 277 -4.39 40.55 -2.62
C HIS A 277 -3.95 42.02 -2.46
N LEU A 278 -2.64 42.26 -2.31
CA LEU A 278 -2.09 43.62 -2.18
C LEU A 278 -2.35 44.48 -3.42
N GLN A 279 -2.31 43.90 -4.62
CA GLN A 279 -2.67 44.61 -5.86
C GLN A 279 -4.14 45.05 -5.87
N THR A 280 -5.03 44.21 -5.35
CA THR A 280 -6.47 44.52 -5.24
C THR A 280 -6.71 45.66 -4.24
N GLU A 281 -6.07 45.62 -3.07
CA GLU A 281 -6.15 46.70 -2.08
C GLU A 281 -5.60 48.03 -2.63
N ASN A 282 -4.47 47.97 -3.35
CA ASN A 282 -3.88 49.16 -3.97
C ASN A 282 -4.82 49.78 -5.02
N GLN A 283 -5.50 48.95 -5.82
CA GLN A 283 -6.50 49.44 -6.77
C GLN A 283 -7.68 50.15 -6.08
N GLN A 284 -8.18 49.60 -4.97
CA GLN A 284 -9.25 50.24 -4.18
C GLN A 284 -8.83 51.58 -3.58
N LEU A 285 -7.58 51.68 -3.13
CA LEU A 285 -7.01 52.94 -2.65
C LEU A 285 -6.90 53.95 -3.79
N GLN A 286 -6.46 53.53 -4.97
CA GLN A 286 -6.37 54.38 -6.15
C GLN A 286 -7.74 54.92 -6.57
N ASP A 287 -8.77 54.07 -6.61
CA ASP A 287 -10.15 54.46 -6.92
C ASP A 287 -10.70 55.48 -5.89
N SER A 288 -10.34 55.30 -4.62
CA SER A 288 -10.71 56.22 -3.53
C SER A 288 -10.03 57.59 -3.67
N ILE A 289 -8.75 57.60 -4.05
CA ILE A 289 -7.99 58.82 -4.35
C ILE A 289 -8.64 59.57 -5.52
N ASP A 290 -9.00 58.87 -6.59
CA ASP A 290 -9.63 59.47 -7.77
C ASP A 290 -11.00 60.08 -7.43
N LYS A 291 -11.79 59.40 -6.59
CA LYS A 291 -13.07 59.94 -6.09
C LYS A 291 -12.88 61.21 -5.27
N LEU A 292 -11.90 61.25 -4.37
CA LEU A 292 -11.58 62.44 -3.58
C LEU A 292 -11.11 63.59 -4.48
N ASN A 293 -10.26 63.31 -5.46
CA ASN A 293 -9.80 64.30 -6.44
C ASN A 293 -10.97 64.89 -7.23
N TRP A 294 -11.94 64.07 -7.63
CA TRP A 294 -13.17 64.55 -8.28
C TRP A 294 -14.00 65.45 -7.36
N GLN A 295 -14.20 65.08 -6.10
CA GLN A 295 -14.93 65.91 -5.13
C GLN A 295 -14.24 67.27 -4.89
N ILE A 296 -12.91 67.27 -4.77
CA ILE A 296 -12.12 68.50 -4.65
C ILE A 296 -12.37 69.41 -5.86
N LYS A 297 -12.38 68.85 -7.08
CA LYS A 297 -12.63 69.60 -8.31
C LYS A 297 -14.04 70.23 -8.32
N GLU A 298 -15.05 69.52 -7.87
CA GLU A 298 -16.43 70.03 -7.74
C GLU A 298 -16.56 71.15 -6.70
N LEU A 299 -15.90 71.00 -5.55
CA LEU A 299 -15.84 72.06 -4.54
C LEU A 299 -15.15 73.32 -5.08
N LEU A 300 -14.05 73.17 -5.82
CA LEU A 300 -13.36 74.27 -6.47
C LEU A 300 -14.24 74.97 -7.53
N ASN A 301 -15.02 74.21 -8.31
CA ASN A 301 -15.99 74.75 -9.25
C ASN A 301 -17.11 75.52 -8.53
N THR A 302 -17.68 74.94 -7.48
CA THR A 302 -18.71 75.59 -6.64
C THR A 302 -18.19 76.89 -6.04
N LYS A 303 -16.97 76.88 -5.49
CA LYS A 303 -16.27 78.08 -4.98
C LYS A 303 -16.12 79.14 -6.07
N LYS A 304 -15.76 78.77 -7.30
CA LYS A 304 -15.69 79.71 -8.45
C LYS A 304 -17.06 80.29 -8.78
N THR A 305 -18.12 79.48 -8.77
CA THR A 305 -19.50 79.92 -9.04
C THR A 305 -20.02 80.86 -7.95
N LEU A 306 -19.84 80.53 -6.67
CA LEU A 306 -20.15 81.41 -5.54
C LEU A 306 -19.43 82.75 -5.66
N LYS A 307 -18.12 82.75 -5.96
CA LYS A 307 -17.36 83.99 -6.21
C LYS A 307 -17.98 84.83 -7.33
N ARG A 308 -18.46 84.21 -8.42
CA ARG A 308 -19.13 84.93 -9.53
C ARG A 308 -20.50 85.49 -9.11
N LEU A 309 -21.30 84.74 -8.36
CA LEU A 309 -22.60 85.18 -7.84
C LEU A 309 -22.45 86.34 -6.85
N CYS A 310 -21.52 86.23 -5.88
CA CYS A 310 -21.21 87.33 -4.97
C CYS A 310 -20.84 88.60 -5.71
N LYS A 311 -19.98 88.51 -6.75
CA LYS A 311 -19.67 89.66 -7.62
C LYS A 311 -20.90 90.27 -8.28
N LYS A 312 -21.84 89.45 -8.78
CA LYS A 312 -23.10 89.93 -9.39
C LYS A 312 -24.01 90.60 -8.37
N VAL A 313 -24.18 90.02 -7.18
CA VAL A 313 -25.02 90.58 -6.10
C VAL A 313 -24.46 91.92 -5.62
N LEU A 314 -23.15 92.00 -5.37
CA LEU A 314 -22.48 93.25 -4.98
C LEU A 314 -22.66 94.34 -6.05
N LYS A 315 -22.55 93.99 -7.34
CA LYS A 315 -22.79 94.93 -8.45
C LYS A 315 -24.24 95.42 -8.49
N LYS A 316 -25.23 94.57 -8.20
CA LYS A 316 -26.67 94.91 -8.26
C LYS A 316 -27.14 95.72 -7.05
N LEU A 317 -26.66 95.41 -5.85
CA LEU A 317 -27.03 96.10 -4.61
C LEU A 317 -26.36 97.46 -4.43
N PHE A 318 -25.14 97.63 -4.93
CA PHE A 318 -24.33 98.82 -4.63
C PHE A 318 -23.91 99.63 -5.87
N GLY A 319 -24.35 99.24 -7.09
CA GLY A 319 -23.94 99.91 -8.34
C GLY A 319 -22.43 99.81 -8.64
N LEU A 320 -21.68 99.03 -7.86
CA LEU A 320 -20.23 98.99 -7.90
C LEU A 320 -19.74 98.17 -9.09
N LYS A 321 -19.03 98.83 -10.04
CA LYS A 321 -18.07 98.16 -10.92
C LYS A 321 -16.91 97.67 -10.03
N LEU A 322 -17.02 96.45 -9.51
CA LEU A 322 -15.88 95.80 -8.88
C LEU A 322 -14.89 95.40 -9.97
N ASP A 323 -13.79 96.15 -10.02
CA ASP A 323 -12.62 95.88 -10.84
C ASP A 323 -12.01 94.53 -10.40
N THR A 324 -12.03 93.56 -11.31
CA THR A 324 -11.68 92.18 -11.00
C THR A 324 -10.27 91.87 -11.43
N ASP A 325 -9.25 92.43 -10.76
CA ASP A 325 -7.88 91.97 -10.99
C ASP A 325 -6.89 92.23 -9.83
N LYS A 326 -7.33 92.08 -8.57
CA LYS A 326 -6.39 91.72 -7.50
C LYS A 326 -6.38 90.23 -7.30
N ARG A 327 -5.45 89.57 -7.99
CA ARG A 327 -4.89 88.27 -7.61
C ARG A 327 -4.47 88.37 -6.14
N TYR A 328 -5.19 87.67 -5.26
CA TYR A 328 -4.60 87.26 -3.99
C TYR A 328 -4.06 85.84 -4.23
N GLY A 329 -2.75 85.78 -4.41
CA GLY A 329 -1.98 84.55 -4.39
C GLY A 329 -1.94 83.96 -2.99
N ASP A 330 -1.80 82.64 -3.00
CA ASP A 330 -0.98 81.81 -2.10
C ASP A 330 -0.91 82.22 -0.63
N HIS A 331 -1.68 81.50 0.19
CA HIS A 331 -1.22 80.90 1.45
C HIS A 331 -2.00 79.61 1.71
#